data_AF-A0A258JRG6-F1
#
_entry.id   AF-A0A258JRG6-F1
#
_cell.length_a   1.000
_cell.length_b   1.000
_cell.length_c   1.000
_cell.angle_alpha   90.00
_cell.angle_beta   90.00
_cell.angle_gamma   90.00
#
_symmetry.space_group_name_H-M   'P 1'
#
loop_
_entity.id
_entity.type
_entity.pdbx_description
1 polymer ?
#
loop_
_entity_poly.entity_id
_entity_poly.type
_entity_poly.pdbx_seq_one_letter_code
_entity_poly.pdbx_strand_id
1 'polypeptide(L)'
;MDTLKLLALDEEDLAIISAHLQDAVVKVADMGFLPRTQRFALVMNRFDWDQKVLAGEHVRRRTGLHFERVRNVRVRGMDPRNRDVVLNLL
;
A
#
# COMPACT_ATOMS: atom_id res chain seq x y z
N MET A 1 5.94 17.90 8.52
CA MET A 1 6.32 17.00 7.42
C MET A 1 5.20 17.00 6.42
N ASP A 2 5.50 17.37 5.18
CA ASP A 2 4.52 17.39 4.10
C ASP A 2 4.12 15.97 3.70
N THR A 3 2.91 15.85 3.18
CA THR A 3 2.35 14.58 2.72
C THR A 3 3.08 14.16 1.44
N LEU A 4 3.74 13.00 1.44
CA LEU A 4 4.35 12.43 0.23
C LEU A 4 3.25 11.93 -0.72
N LYS A 5 3.16 12.54 -1.90
CA LYS A 5 2.20 12.17 -2.95
C LYS A 5 2.97 11.74 -4.20
N LEU A 6 2.87 10.45 -4.52
CA LEU A 6 3.52 9.85 -5.69
C LEU A 6 2.45 9.38 -6.69
N LEU A 7 2.83 9.36 -7.97
CA LEU A 7 2.06 8.77 -9.07
C LEU A 7 3.05 7.99 -9.93
N ALA A 8 2.66 6.80 -10.36
CA ALA A 8 3.45 5.98 -11.28
C ALA A 8 2.67 5.73 -12.56
N LEU A 9 3.31 5.96 -13.72
CA LEU A 9 2.75 5.70 -15.04
C LEU A 9 3.50 4.60 -15.80
N ASP A 10 4.74 4.35 -15.43
CA ASP A 10 5.59 3.30 -16.00
C ASP A 10 6.24 2.42 -14.91
N GLU A 11 7.10 1.50 -15.35
CA GLU A 11 7.78 0.54 -14.49
C GLU A 11 8.85 1.18 -13.60
N GLU A 12 9.49 2.26 -14.07
CA GLU A 12 10.52 2.97 -13.32
C GLU A 12 9.90 3.74 -12.15
N ASP A 13 8.80 4.43 -12.39
CA ASP A 13 8.03 5.07 -11.32
C ASP A 13 7.51 4.06 -10.30
N LEU A 14 7.06 2.89 -10.77
CA LEU A 14 6.55 1.83 -9.91
C LEU A 14 7.63 1.32 -8.96
N ALA A 15 8.90 1.28 -9.39
CA ALA A 15 10.02 0.88 -8.54
C ALA A 15 10.17 1.82 -7.33
N ILE A 16 9.96 3.13 -7.52
CA ILE A 16 10.01 4.13 -6.44
C ILE A 16 8.90 3.87 -5.41
N ILE A 17 7.67 3.65 -5.89
CA ILE A 17 6.54 3.34 -5.01
C ILE A 17 6.78 2.01 -4.27
N SER A 18 7.28 0.99 -4.98
CA SER A 18 7.60 -0.32 -4.38
C SER A 18 8.61 -0.18 -3.25
N ALA A 19 9.70 0.57 -3.47
CA ALA A 19 10.72 0.81 -2.45
C ALA A 19 10.16 1.49 -1.19
N HIS A 20 9.26 2.47 -1.35
CA HIS A 20 8.61 3.11 -0.20
C HIS A 20 7.63 2.19 0.54
N LEU A 21 7.04 1.21 -0.14
CA LEU A 21 6.03 0.31 0.42
C LEU A 21 6.59 -1.04 0.87
N GLN A 22 7.90 -1.26 0.73
CA GLN A 22 8.57 -2.46 1.25
C GLN A 22 8.24 -2.64 2.74
N ASP A 23 7.90 -3.87 3.13
CA ASP A 23 7.49 -4.27 4.48
C ASP A 23 6.23 -3.56 5.02
N ALA A 24 5.46 -2.90 4.16
CA ALA A 24 4.23 -2.26 4.58
C ALA A 24 3.21 -3.30 5.05
N VAL A 25 2.46 -2.97 6.10
CA VAL A 25 1.41 -3.85 6.63
C VAL A 25 0.03 -3.29 6.36
N VAL A 26 -0.88 -4.18 5.97
CA VAL A 26 -2.26 -3.84 5.63
C VAL A 26 -3.21 -4.85 6.25
N LYS A 27 -4.35 -4.40 6.77
CA LYS A 27 -5.42 -5.32 7.18
C LYS A 27 -6.31 -5.64 5.99
N VAL A 28 -6.84 -6.85 5.94
CA VAL A 28 -7.84 -7.23 4.93
C VAL A 28 -9.03 -6.28 4.92
N ALA A 29 -9.45 -5.80 6.09
CA ALA A 29 -10.52 -4.80 6.23
C ALA A 29 -10.24 -3.45 5.54
N ASP A 30 -8.98 -3.12 5.32
CA ASP A 30 -8.53 -1.82 4.80
C ASP A 30 -8.26 -1.86 3.27
N MET A 31 -8.58 -2.98 2.61
CA MET A 31 -8.51 -3.14 1.16
C MET A 31 -9.91 -3.11 0.54
N GLY A 32 -10.04 -2.51 -0.64
CA GLY A 32 -11.33 -2.40 -1.32
C GLY A 32 -11.21 -2.32 -2.83
N PHE A 33 -12.05 -3.07 -3.53
CA PHE A 33 -12.28 -2.91 -4.96
C PHE A 33 -13.59 -2.16 -5.19
N LEU A 34 -13.52 -1.09 -5.98
CA LEU A 34 -14.64 -0.23 -6.37
C LEU A 34 -14.88 -0.40 -7.88
N PRO A 35 -15.74 -1.33 -8.31
CA PRO A 35 -15.90 -1.67 -9.74
C PRO A 35 -16.44 -0.50 -10.57
N ARG A 36 -17.33 0.31 -10.00
CA ARG A 36 -17.94 1.47 -10.67
C ARG A 36 -16.92 2.52 -11.10
N THR A 37 -15.86 2.69 -10.30
CA THR A 37 -14.77 3.63 -10.59
C THR A 37 -13.52 2.91 -11.10
N GLN A 38 -13.59 1.60 -11.33
CA GLN A 38 -12.46 0.75 -11.72
C GLN A 38 -11.21 0.98 -10.85
N ARG A 39 -11.40 1.02 -9.52
CA ARG A 39 -10.31 1.33 -8.57
C ARG A 39 -10.12 0.21 -7.57
N PHE A 40 -8.88 -0.20 -7.35
CA PHE A 40 -8.50 -0.96 -6.15
C PHE A 40 -7.72 -0.03 -5.23
N ALA A 41 -8.08 0.02 -3.96
CA ALA A 41 -7.46 0.89 -2.98
C ALA A 41 -7.17 0.14 -1.69
N LEU A 42 -6.12 0.58 -0.99
CA LEU A 42 -5.78 0.09 0.32
C LEU A 42 -5.17 1.16 1.21
N VAL A 43 -5.43 1.04 2.50
CA VAL A 43 -4.79 1.85 3.55
C VAL A 43 -3.85 0.95 4.33
N MET A 44 -2.57 1.31 4.37
CA MET A 44 -1.52 0.51 4.98
C MET A 44 -0.64 1.35 5.90
N ASN A 45 0.28 0.70 6.61
CA ASN A 45 1.34 1.35 7.36
C ASN A 45 2.68 0.93 6.78
N ARG A 46 3.37 1.86 6.12
CA ARG A 46 4.71 1.66 5.55
C ARG A 46 5.79 2.04 6.56
N PHE A 47 6.97 1.47 6.42
CA PHE A 47 8.14 1.93 7.16
C PHE A 47 8.65 3.26 6.58
N ASP A 48 9.09 4.16 7.47
CA ASP A 48 9.70 5.43 7.08
C ASP A 48 11.22 5.29 7.07
N TRP A 49 11.75 4.79 5.95
CA TRP A 49 13.20 4.58 5.78
C TRP A 49 13.99 5.88 5.88
N ASP A 50 13.43 7.00 5.41
CA ASP A 50 14.06 8.31 5.49
C ASP A 50 14.19 8.76 6.94
N GLN A 51 13.14 8.60 7.75
CA GLN A 51 13.19 8.91 9.18
C GLN A 51 14.24 8.06 9.91
N LYS A 52 14.37 6.78 9.54
CA LYS A 52 15.42 5.92 10.09
C LYS A 52 16.82 6.42 9.74
N VAL A 53 17.04 6.88 8.50
CA VAL A 53 18.35 7.39 8.06
C VAL A 53 18.66 8.75 8.68
N LEU A 54 17.69 9.64 8.76
CA LEU A 54 17.89 11.03 9.20
C LEU A 54 17.90 11.19 10.72
N ALA A 55 17.06 10.41 11.44
CA ALA A 55 16.85 10.55 12.87
C ALA A 55 17.14 9.27 13.68
N GLY A 56 17.44 8.14 13.02
CA GLY A 56 17.68 6.87 13.71
C GLY A 56 16.40 6.21 14.26
N GLU A 57 15.22 6.74 13.93
CA GLU A 57 13.95 6.28 14.50
C GLU A 57 13.21 5.30 13.58
N HIS A 58 12.65 4.25 14.19
CA HIS A 58 11.78 3.31 13.49
C HIS A 58 10.33 3.77 13.57
N VAL A 59 9.90 4.51 12.54
CA VAL A 59 8.53 5.04 12.44
C VAL A 59 7.76 4.33 11.34
N ARG A 60 6.47 4.08 11.59
CA ARG A 60 5.53 3.66 10.55
C ARG A 60 4.57 4.80 10.23
N ARG A 61 4.30 5.00 8.94
CA ARG A 61 3.42 6.05 8.43
C ARG A 61 2.17 5.42 7.84
N ARG A 62 1.00 5.91 8.23
CA ARG A 62 -0.26 5.56 7.57
C ARG A 62 -0.25 6.12 6.15
N THR A 63 -0.51 5.27 5.17
CA THR A 63 -0.37 5.59 3.73
C THR A 63 -1.52 4.97 2.96
N GLY A 64 -2.05 5.70 1.97
CA GLY A 64 -3.01 5.17 1.01
C GLY A 64 -2.32 4.83 -0.32
N LEU A 65 -2.70 3.70 -0.91
CA LEU A 65 -2.33 3.33 -2.28
C LEU A 65 -3.61 3.02 -3.05
N HIS A 66 -3.66 3.41 -4.32
CA HIS A 66 -4.70 2.94 -5.21
C HIS A 66 -4.16 2.67 -6.61
N PHE A 67 -4.85 1.80 -7.32
CA PHE A 67 -4.65 1.49 -8.73
C PHE A 67 -5.90 1.92 -9.49
N GLU A 68 -5.69 2.67 -10.58
CA GLU A 68 -6.74 3.07 -11.52
C GLU A 68 -6.92 2.02 -12.63
N ARG A 69 -8.08 2.04 -13.30
CA ARG A 69 -8.43 1.14 -14.42
C ARG A 69 -8.36 -0.36 -14.08
N VAL A 70 -8.62 -0.72 -12.82
CA VAL A 70 -8.69 -2.11 -12.36
C VAL A 70 -9.99 -2.74 -12.85
N ARG A 71 -9.87 -3.77 -13.69
CA ARG A 71 -11.03 -4.49 -14.27
C ARG A 71 -11.58 -5.60 -13.39
N ASN A 72 -10.70 -6.26 -12.64
CA ASN A 72 -11.07 -7.37 -11.77
C ASN A 72 -10.02 -7.55 -10.67
N VAL A 73 -10.42 -8.10 -9.53
CA VAL A 73 -9.55 -8.45 -8.41
C VAL A 73 -9.78 -9.92 -8.06
N ARG A 74 -8.69 -10.66 -7.87
CA ARG A 74 -8.74 -12.07 -7.45
C ARG A 74 -7.88 -12.26 -6.21
N VAL A 75 -8.30 -13.18 -5.37
CA VAL A 75 -7.65 -13.51 -4.11
C VAL A 75 -7.17 -14.96 -4.18
N ARG A 76 -5.96 -15.22 -3.70
CA ARG A 76 -5.38 -16.56 -3.64
C ARG A 76 -4.68 -16.74 -2.30
N GLY A 77 -4.92 -17.88 -1.64
CA GLY A 77 -4.21 -18.24 -0.40
C GLY A 77 -4.59 -17.44 0.84
N MET A 78 -5.70 -16.69 0.82
CA MET A 78 -6.22 -15.96 1.98
C MET A 78 -7.76 -15.91 1.94
N ASP A 79 -8.40 -15.85 3.12
CA ASP A 79 -9.85 -15.63 3.21
C ASP A 79 -10.14 -14.12 3.29
N PRO A 80 -10.76 -13.51 2.25
CA PRO A 80 -11.08 -12.08 2.26
C PRO A 80 -12.16 -11.71 3.28
N ARG A 81 -12.88 -12.67 3.87
CA ARG A 81 -13.87 -12.43 4.93
C ARG A 81 -13.23 -12.29 6.30
N ASN A 82 -12.00 -12.77 6.47
CA ASN A 82 -11.28 -12.62 7.73
C ASN A 82 -10.64 -11.22 7.81
N ARG A 83 -11.43 -10.27 8.31
CA ARG A 83 -11.12 -8.84 8.30
C ARG A 83 -9.93 -8.44 9.17
N ASP A 84 -9.60 -9.24 10.19
CA ASP A 84 -8.55 -8.93 11.16
C ASP A 84 -7.15 -9.38 10.73
N VAL A 85 -7.05 -10.18 9.65
CA VAL A 85 -5.77 -10.64 9.12
C VAL A 85 -4.94 -9.43 8.68
N VAL A 86 -3.70 -9.41 9.18
CA VAL A 86 -2.66 -8.48 8.75
C VAL A 86 -1.79 -9.18 7.71
N LEU A 87 -1.65 -8.54 6.55
CA LEU A 87 -0.76 -8.94 5.48
C LEU A 87 0.47 -8.02 5.49
N ASN A 88 1.60 -8.55 5.05
CA ASN A 88 2.82 -7.80 4.79
C ASN A 88 3.07 -7.78 3.28
N LEU A 89 3.41 -6.60 2.76
CA LEU A 89 3.82 -6.40 1.39
C LEU A 89 5.34 -6.59 1.34
N LEU A 90 5.76 -7.71 0.75
CA LEU A 90 7.14 -8.21 0.76
C LEU A 90 8.13 -7.16 0.30
#